data_AF-A0A168QDW0-F1
#
_entry.id   AF-A0A168QDW0-F1
#
_cell.length_a   1.000
_cell.length_b   1.000
_cell.length_c   1.000
_cell.angle_alpha   90.00
_cell.angle_beta   90.00
_cell.angle_gamma   90.00
#
_symmetry.space_group_name_H-M   'P 1'
#
loop_
_entity.id
_entity.type
_entity.pdbx_description
1 polymer ?
#
loop_
_entity_poly.entity_id
_entity_poly.type
_entity_poly.pdbx_seq_one_letter_code
_entity_poly.pdbx_strand_id
1 'polypeptide(L)'
;MSENNLTCRDENTEAVKVIKETVKYLVGRGIIHSRDDIIRHLCGANFDITGVTEDSITVCAPDEPDNTVTLSGWLFSERFRTVQDKRYSGDGGPLTDSVRSEGSVGS
;
A
#
# COMPACT_ATOMS: atom_id res chain seq x y z
N MET A 1 34.33 24.58 -5.21
CA MET A 1 33.68 23.27 -5.39
C MET A 1 32.40 23.28 -4.57
N SER A 2 31.27 23.56 -5.21
CA SER A 2 29.96 23.66 -4.53
C SER A 2 28.83 22.99 -5.33
N GLU A 3 29.17 22.20 -6.36
CA GLU A 3 28.23 21.72 -7.37
C GLU A 3 27.48 20.45 -6.93
N ASN A 4 27.97 19.71 -5.93
CA ASN A 4 27.38 18.44 -5.51
C ASN A 4 26.08 18.57 -4.70
N ASN A 5 25.79 19.74 -4.12
CA ASN A 5 24.60 19.91 -3.27
C ASN A 5 23.32 20.22 -4.06
N LEU A 6 23.45 20.66 -5.32
CA LEU A 6 22.31 20.98 -6.18
C LEU A 6 21.77 19.70 -6.85
N THR A 7 22.66 18.84 -7.34
CA THR A 7 22.32 17.61 -8.07
C THR A 7 21.57 16.61 -7.17
N CYS A 8 22.04 16.38 -5.94
CA CYS A 8 21.37 15.47 -5.00
C CYS A 8 19.96 15.93 -4.63
N ARG A 9 19.69 17.24 -4.62
CA ARG A 9 18.38 17.78 -4.27
C ARG A 9 17.35 17.54 -5.38
N ASP A 10 17.78 17.67 -6.63
CA ASP A 10 16.93 17.43 -7.80
C ASP A 10 16.64 15.93 -7.97
N GLU A 11 17.66 15.08 -7.79
CA GLU A 11 17.53 13.62 -7.79
C GLU A 11 16.57 13.13 -6.70
N ASN A 12 16.69 13.66 -5.48
CA ASN A 12 15.77 13.33 -4.39
C ASN A 12 14.34 13.79 -4.68
N THR A 13 14.15 14.91 -5.37
CA THR A 13 12.83 15.40 -5.76
C THR A 13 12.17 14.44 -6.76
N GLU A 14 12.91 13.99 -7.77
CA GLU A 14 12.42 13.01 -8.74
C GLU A 14 12.19 11.64 -8.10
N ALA A 15 13.07 11.17 -7.22
CA ALA A 15 12.90 9.92 -6.48
C ALA A 15 11.60 9.95 -5.64
N VAL A 16 11.37 11.03 -4.90
CA VAL A 16 10.13 11.21 -4.13
C VAL A 16 8.90 11.16 -5.03
N LYS A 17 8.96 11.80 -6.20
CA LYS A 17 7.85 11.81 -7.15
C LYS A 17 7.55 10.41 -7.70
N VAL A 18 8.57 9.69 -8.15
CA VAL A 18 8.45 8.33 -8.70
C VAL A 18 7.89 7.36 -7.64
N ILE A 19 8.39 7.44 -6.40
CA ILE A 19 7.88 6.61 -5.29
C ILE A 19 6.41 6.93 -5.02
N LYS A 20 6.04 8.22 -4.94
CA LYS A 20 4.66 8.65 -4.71
C LYS A 20 3.72 8.19 -5.83
N GLU A 21 4.12 8.28 -7.09
CA GLU A 21 3.34 7.80 -8.23
C GLU A 21 3.16 6.28 -8.20
N THR A 22 4.22 5.54 -7.87
CA THR A 22 4.17 4.08 -7.73
C THR A 22 3.22 3.66 -6.61
N VAL A 23 3.31 4.29 -5.44
CA VAL A 23 2.40 4.01 -4.31
C VAL A 23 0.95 4.29 -4.72
N LYS A 24 0.67 5.43 -5.38
CA LYS A 24 -0.68 5.74 -5.87
C LYS A 24 -1.20 4.67 -6.84
N TYR A 25 -0.35 4.19 -7.75
CA TYR A 25 -0.69 3.13 -8.68
C TYR A 25 -1.04 1.81 -7.96
N LEU A 26 -0.23 1.40 -6.98
CA LEU A 26 -0.47 0.17 -6.20
C LEU A 26 -1.73 0.26 -5.33
N VAL A 27 -2.03 1.44 -4.78
CA VAL A 27 -3.29 1.71 -4.07
C VAL A 27 -4.47 1.61 -5.04
N GLY A 28 -4.38 2.23 -6.22
CA GLY A 28 -5.42 2.17 -7.26
C GLY A 28 -5.70 0.75 -7.76
N ARG A 29 -4.73 -0.16 -7.62
CA ARG A 29 -4.88 -1.59 -7.95
C ARG A 29 -5.41 -2.45 -6.80
N GLY A 30 -5.61 -1.89 -5.61
CA GLY A 30 -5.98 -2.67 -4.43
C GLY A 30 -4.89 -3.66 -4.01
N ILE A 31 -3.62 -3.27 -4.13
CA ILE A 31 -2.47 -4.03 -3.61
C ILE A 31 -2.04 -3.46 -2.25
N ILE A 32 -2.03 -2.14 -2.13
CA ILE A 32 -1.68 -1.43 -0.89
C ILE A 32 -2.96 -0.94 -0.23
N HIS A 33 -3.17 -1.31 1.04
CA HIS A 33 -4.37 -0.95 1.80
C HIS A 33 -4.08 -0.11 3.02
N SER A 34 -2.82 0.03 3.40
CA SER A 34 -2.44 0.70 4.63
C SER A 34 -1.03 1.26 4.52
N ARG A 35 -0.67 2.14 5.46
CA ARG A 35 0.72 2.59 5.62
C ARG A 35 1.68 1.41 5.83
N ASP A 36 1.27 0.39 6.56
CA ASP A 36 2.11 -0.77 6.85
C ASP A 36 2.42 -1.57 5.57
N ASP A 37 1.49 -1.62 4.61
CA ASP A 37 1.74 -2.23 3.32
C ASP A 37 2.75 -1.42 2.49
N ILE A 38 2.71 -0.09 2.58
CA ILE A 38 3.71 0.79 1.95
C ILE A 38 5.09 0.52 2.54
N ILE A 39 5.21 0.48 3.88
CA ILE A 39 6.47 0.18 4.56
C ILE A 39 7.01 -1.18 4.10
N ARG A 40 6.15 -2.22 4.05
CA ARG A 40 6.53 -3.55 3.57
C ARG A 40 7.03 -3.53 2.12
N HIS A 41 6.39 -2.78 1.24
CA HIS A 41 6.82 -2.64 -0.16
C HIS A 41 8.16 -1.89 -0.27
N LEU A 42 8.38 -0.85 0.51
CA LEU A 42 9.64 -0.09 0.52
C LEU A 42 10.80 -0.98 1.00
N CYS A 43 10.61 -1.70 2.11
CA CYS A 43 11.59 -2.69 2.58
C CYS A 43 11.85 -3.78 1.52
N GLY A 44 10.80 -4.29 0.87
CA GLY A 44 10.92 -5.29 -0.19
C GLY A 44 11.63 -4.79 -1.45
N ALA A 45 11.59 -3.48 -1.69
CA ALA A 45 12.32 -2.79 -2.75
C ALA A 45 13.74 -2.36 -2.32
N ASN A 46 14.23 -2.90 -1.20
CA ASN A 46 15.57 -2.70 -0.69
C ASN A 46 15.86 -1.29 -0.12
N PHE A 47 14.83 -0.51 0.21
CA PHE A 47 14.98 0.75 0.94
C PHE A 47 15.05 0.53 2.45
N ASP A 48 15.92 1.29 3.12
CA ASP A 48 16.00 1.33 4.57
C ASP A 48 15.05 2.40 5.13
N ILE A 49 14.24 2.04 6.11
CA ILE A 49 13.33 2.97 6.79
C ILE A 49 14.09 3.62 7.95
N THR A 50 14.41 4.91 7.81
CA THR A 50 15.17 5.67 8.81
C THR A 50 14.28 6.45 9.76
N GLY A 51 13.02 6.69 9.40
CA GLY A 51 12.06 7.37 10.27
C GLY A 51 10.61 7.16 9.85
N VAL A 52 9.72 7.09 10.83
CA VAL A 52 8.27 7.08 10.60
C VAL A 52 7.65 8.07 11.59
N THR A 53 6.87 9.02 11.08
CA THR A 53 6.12 9.98 11.88
C THR A 53 4.61 9.74 11.70
N GLU A 54 3.76 10.56 12.32
CA GLU A 54 2.30 10.48 12.10
C GLU A 54 1.93 10.68 10.62
N ASP A 55 2.67 11.52 9.89
CA ASP A 55 2.28 11.99 8.55
C ASP A 55 3.32 11.67 7.44
N SER A 56 4.42 11.01 7.78
CA SER A 56 5.49 10.73 6.83
C SER A 56 6.27 9.45 7.11
N ILE A 57 6.94 8.97 6.06
CA ILE A 57 7.96 7.92 6.12
C ILE A 57 9.24 8.47 5.50
N THR A 58 10.37 8.30 6.17
CA THR A 58 11.69 8.69 5.68
C THR A 58 12.49 7.43 5.36
N VAL A 59 13.10 7.42 4.17
CA VAL A 59 13.87 6.28 3.66
C VAL A 59 15.20 6.71 3.08
N CYS A 60 16.15 5.80 3.00
CA CYS A 60 17.37 5.93 2.20
C CYS A 60 17.64 4.66 1.40
N ALA A 61 18.50 4.78 0.41
CA ALA A 61 19.06 3.63 -0.28
C ALA A 61 20.21 3.05 0.56
N PRO A 62 20.40 1.73 0.60
CA PRO A 62 21.38 1.08 1.48
C PRO A 62 22.83 1.38 1.07
N ASP A 63 23.05 1.71 -0.21
CA ASP A 63 24.31 2.16 -0.78
C ASP A 63 24.58 3.66 -0.51
N GLU A 64 23.55 4.44 -0.20
CA GLU A 64 23.63 5.86 0.14
C GLU A 64 22.88 6.19 1.43
N PRO A 65 23.36 5.70 2.60
CA PRO A 65 22.63 5.82 3.87
C PRO A 65 22.47 7.27 4.35
N ASP A 66 23.39 8.16 3.95
CA ASP A 66 23.33 9.60 4.26
C ASP A 66 22.33 10.36 3.38
N ASN A 67 21.91 9.76 2.26
CA ASN A 67 20.98 10.36 1.31
C ASN A 67 19.53 9.96 1.62
N THR A 68 18.90 10.71 2.52
CA THR A 68 17.53 10.43 2.97
C THR A 68 16.48 11.21 2.19
N VAL A 69 15.37 10.55 1.86
CA VAL A 69 14.17 11.18 1.28
C VAL A 69 12.96 11.00 2.19
N THR A 70 12.16 12.06 2.35
CA THR A 70 10.94 12.02 3.17
C THR A 70 9.69 12.01 2.31
N LEU A 71 8.92 10.94 2.43
CA LEU A 71 7.64 10.71 1.78
C LEU A 71 6.52 11.19 2.69
N SER A 72 5.98 12.37 2.38
CA SER A 72 4.85 12.97 3.10
C SER A 72 3.56 12.98 2.28
N GLY A 73 2.43 13.06 3.00
CA GLY A 73 1.10 13.17 2.43
C GLY A 73 0.16 12.09 2.96
N TRP A 74 -1.13 12.20 2.66
CA TRP A 74 -2.16 11.36 3.28
C TRP A 74 -1.85 9.86 3.23
N LEU A 75 -1.37 9.34 2.09
CA LEU A 75 -1.01 7.93 1.92
C LEU A 75 0.09 7.44 2.87
N PHE A 76 0.98 8.33 3.30
CA PHE A 76 2.10 8.01 4.20
C PHE A 76 1.77 8.31 5.67
N SER A 77 0.56 8.81 5.95
CA SER A 77 0.08 9.03 7.31
C SER A 77 -0.36 7.74 7.98
N GLU A 78 -0.30 7.70 9.30
CA GLU A 78 -0.84 6.64 10.16
C GLU A 78 -2.29 6.31 9.85
N ARG A 79 -3.05 7.33 9.45
CA ARG A 79 -4.48 7.24 9.19
C ARG A 79 -4.80 6.63 7.85
N PHE A 80 -3.81 6.44 6.98
CA PHE A 80 -4.04 5.83 5.68
C PHE A 80 -4.42 4.37 5.83
N ARG A 81 -5.70 4.10 5.60
CA ARG A 81 -6.26 2.77 5.41
C ARG A 81 -7.34 2.86 4.33
N THR A 82 -7.21 2.07 3.27
CA THR A 82 -8.32 1.87 2.34
C THR A 82 -9.29 0.91 3.00
N VAL A 83 -10.58 1.23 2.96
CA VAL A 83 -11.62 0.28 3.33
C VAL A 83 -11.69 -0.75 2.20
N GLN A 84 -10.85 -1.78 2.24
CA GLN A 84 -11.10 -2.95 1.41
C GLN A 84 -12.27 -3.71 2.01
N ASP A 85 -13.43 -3.27 1.53
CA ASP A 85 -14.62 -4.03 1.22
C ASP A 85 -14.72 -5.41 1.89
N LYS A 86 -15.65 -5.46 2.83
CA LYS A 86 -16.26 -6.59 3.54
C LYS A 86 -16.88 -7.66 2.60
N ARG A 87 -16.40 -7.81 1.36
CA ARG A 87 -17.01 -8.66 0.31
C ARG A 87 -16.25 -9.94 -0.01
N TYR A 88 -15.14 -10.24 0.68
CA TYR A 88 -14.59 -11.60 0.72
C TYR A 88 -14.95 -12.36 2.01
N SER A 89 -15.98 -11.92 2.74
CA SER A 89 -16.80 -12.87 3.49
C SER A 89 -17.74 -13.53 2.49
N GLY A 90 -17.19 -14.47 1.71
CA GLY A 90 -17.97 -15.44 0.96
C GLY A 90 -18.77 -16.26 1.96
N ASP A 91 -19.96 -15.75 2.27
CA ASP A 91 -21.13 -16.49 2.71
C ASP A 91 -21.41 -17.58 1.67
N GLY A 92 -20.64 -18.67 1.78
CA GLY A 92 -20.74 -19.86 0.96
C GLY A 92 -21.54 -20.93 1.70
N GLY A 93 -22.76 -20.57 2.10
CA GLY A 93 -23.90 -21.47 2.28
C GLY A 93 -24.07 -22.14 3.66
N PRO A 94 -25.22 -21.95 4.33
CA PRO A 94 -25.81 -23.02 5.10
C PRO A 94 -26.44 -24.02 4.12
N LEU A 95 -25.89 -25.24 4.06
CA LEU A 95 -26.58 -26.40 3.51
C LEU A 95 -27.72 -26.79 4.45
N THR A 96 -28.89 -26.17 4.28
CA THR A 96 -30.17 -26.55 4.92
C THR A 96 -31.29 -26.00 4.04
N ASP A 97 -32.37 -26.66 3.66
CA ASP A 97 -32.93 -27.99 3.89
C ASP A 97 -34.13 -28.10 2.91
N SER A 98 -34.46 -29.30 2.44
CA SER A 98 -35.80 -29.68 1.94
C SER A 98 -36.46 -28.93 0.77
N VAL A 99 -36.29 -29.47 -0.46
CA VAL A 99 -37.42 -29.55 -1.40
C VAL A 99 -38.04 -30.94 -1.25
N ARG A 100 -39.23 -30.94 -0.64
CA ARG A 100 -40.15 -32.07 -0.56
C ARG A 100 -40.44 -32.61 -1.97
N SER A 101 -40.43 -33.93 -2.08
CA SER A 101 -40.98 -34.66 -3.21
C SER A 101 -42.46 -34.31 -3.39
N GLU A 102 -42.81 -33.72 -4.54
CA GLU A 102 -44.19 -33.73 -5.04
C GLU A 102 -44.22 -34.53 -6.34
N GLY A 103 -44.36 -35.85 -6.17
CA GLY A 103 -44.62 -36.79 -7.24
C GLY A 103 -46.07 -37.26 -7.19
N SER A 104 -46.93 -36.52 -7.91
CA SER A 104 -48.14 -36.95 -8.64
C SER A 104 -49.11 -37.95 -7.99
N VAL A 105 -50.32 -37.46 -7.68
CA VAL A 105 -51.54 -38.28 -7.50
C VAL A 105 -52.57 -37.85 -8.55
N GLY A 106 -53.15 -38.83 -9.24
CA GLY A 106 -54.43 -38.73 -9.97
C GLY A 106 -54.29 -38.92 -11.48
N SER A 107 -55.09 -39.76 -12.16
CA SER A 107 -56.28 -40.54 -11.78
C SER A 107 -56.39 -41.77 -12.69
#